data_AF-A0A151KZ67-F1
#
_entry.id   AF-A0A151KZ67-F1
#
_cell.length_a   1.000
_cell.length_b   1.000
_cell.length_c   1.000
_cell.angle_alpha   90.00
_cell.angle_beta   90.00
_cell.angle_gamma   90.00
#
_symmetry.space_group_name_H-M   'P 1'
#
loop_
_entity.id
_entity.type
_entity.pdbx_description
1 polymer ?
#
loop_
_entity_poly.entity_id
_entity_poly.type
_entity_poly.pdbx_seq_one_letter_code
_entity_poly.pdbx_strand_id
1 'polypeptide(L)'
;MRSVERMATTTDTIAKERIMIEKLTHAEWTVIKGLVHGGGSTSEGLTQGFVTGNLKQFSGHYVRFDHAWQRLDADQRQAVIAIRKMCWYGDEVNDVTEENFVSKFITWKRRKLFFEKVQSFWDRLRGKRPNHIEYYENDELPPKERQKIEASIKKSLSKHL
;
A
#
# COMPACT_ATOMS: atom_id res chain seq x y z
N MET A 1 -6.62 34.37 28.48
CA MET A 1 -6.10 34.61 27.10
C MET A 1 -5.73 33.33 26.34
N ARG A 2 -5.11 32.29 26.94
CA ARG A 2 -4.73 31.02 26.25
C ARG A 2 -5.88 30.19 25.61
N SER A 3 -7.14 30.45 25.96
CA SER A 3 -8.30 29.70 25.44
C SER A 3 -8.80 30.20 24.07
N VAL A 4 -8.65 31.50 23.80
CA VAL A 4 -9.15 32.12 22.56
C VAL A 4 -8.19 31.84 21.40
N GLU A 5 -6.88 31.87 21.67
CA GLU A 5 -5.85 31.46 20.70
C GLU A 5 -6.00 30.00 20.27
N ARG A 6 -6.33 29.08 21.21
CA ARG A 6 -6.59 27.66 20.90
C ARG A 6 -7.85 27.47 20.06
N MET A 7 -8.93 28.22 20.34
CA MET A 7 -10.13 28.16 19.51
C MET A 7 -9.88 28.73 18.10
N ALA A 8 -9.15 29.84 17.97
CA ALA A 8 -8.80 30.40 16.67
C ALA A 8 -7.94 29.42 15.84
N THR A 9 -6.93 28.79 16.44
CA THR A 9 -6.14 27.75 15.75
C THR A 9 -6.99 26.55 15.34
N THR A 10 -7.91 26.11 16.19
CA THR A 10 -8.79 24.97 15.87
C THR A 10 -9.74 25.32 14.71
N THR A 11 -10.28 26.53 14.69
CA THR A 11 -11.23 26.97 13.65
C THR A 11 -10.53 27.20 12.31
N ASP A 12 -9.32 27.77 12.32
CA ASP A 12 -8.50 27.95 11.11
C ASP A 12 -7.97 26.63 10.55
N THR A 13 -7.67 25.66 11.41
CA THR A 13 -7.24 24.31 10.96
C THR A 13 -8.42 23.59 10.32
N ILE A 14 -9.60 23.61 10.95
CA ILE A 14 -10.82 23.02 10.38
C ILE A 14 -11.24 23.73 9.09
N ALA A 15 -11.09 25.04 8.99
CA ALA A 15 -11.37 25.80 7.78
C ALA A 15 -10.36 25.47 6.66
N LYS A 16 -9.07 25.38 6.96
CA LYS A 16 -8.04 24.96 5.98
C LYS A 16 -8.24 23.52 5.52
N GLU A 17 -8.60 22.61 6.41
CA GLU A 17 -8.93 21.22 6.08
C GLU A 17 -10.20 21.13 5.24
N ARG A 18 -11.25 21.92 5.56
CA ARG A 18 -12.45 22.04 4.72
C ARG A 18 -12.14 22.59 3.32
N ILE A 19 -11.33 23.64 3.22
CA ILE A 19 -10.90 24.22 1.94
C ILE A 19 -10.05 23.23 1.13
N MET A 20 -9.22 22.41 1.79
CA MET A 20 -8.48 21.33 1.13
C MET A 20 -9.42 20.25 0.59
N ILE A 21 -10.48 19.92 1.31
CA ILE A 21 -11.48 18.92 0.89
C ILE A 21 -12.34 19.44 -0.27
N GLU A 22 -12.75 20.71 -0.25
CA GLU A 22 -13.54 21.34 -1.33
C GLU A 22 -12.77 21.46 -2.66
N LYS A 23 -11.44 21.33 -2.65
CA LYS A 23 -10.59 21.34 -3.84
C LYS A 23 -10.27 19.96 -4.42
N LEU A 24 -10.75 18.89 -3.80
CA LEU A 24 -10.54 17.54 -4.31
C LEU A 24 -11.46 17.26 -5.49
N THR A 25 -10.91 16.71 -6.55
CA THR A 25 -11.69 16.15 -7.65
C THR A 25 -12.55 14.99 -7.13
N HIS A 26 -13.66 14.70 -7.84
CA HIS A 26 -14.54 13.58 -7.49
C HIS A 26 -13.78 12.24 -7.43
N ALA A 27 -12.76 12.09 -8.26
CA ALA A 27 -11.88 10.93 -8.28
C ALA A 27 -10.98 10.85 -7.03
N GLU A 28 -10.30 11.93 -6.65
CA GLU A 28 -9.52 11.98 -5.41
C GLU A 28 -10.38 11.72 -4.18
N TRP A 29 -11.60 12.29 -4.16
CA TRP A 29 -12.58 12.01 -3.12
C TRP A 29 -12.97 10.53 -3.06
N THR A 30 -13.17 9.88 -4.21
CA THR A 30 -13.46 8.44 -4.28
C THR A 30 -12.31 7.61 -3.74
N VAL A 31 -11.06 7.96 -4.06
CA VAL A 31 -9.89 7.25 -3.52
C VAL A 31 -9.75 7.45 -2.01
N ILE A 32 -9.92 8.68 -1.50
CA ILE A 32 -9.89 8.97 -0.05
C ILE A 32 -11.03 8.24 0.66
N LYS A 33 -12.24 8.25 0.10
CA LYS A 33 -13.39 7.54 0.66
C LYS A 33 -13.13 6.03 0.71
N GLY A 34 -12.55 5.45 -0.35
CA GLY A 34 -12.11 4.06 -0.39
C GLY A 34 -11.04 3.75 0.66
N LEU A 35 -10.11 4.68 0.91
CA LEU A 35 -9.09 4.56 1.95
C LEU A 35 -9.66 4.59 3.37
N VAL A 36 -10.62 5.48 3.64
CA VAL A 36 -11.20 5.71 4.96
C VAL A 36 -12.20 4.61 5.34
N HIS A 37 -13.05 4.17 4.40
CA HIS A 37 -14.17 3.27 4.73
C HIS A 37 -13.92 1.82 4.33
N GLY A 38 -12.96 1.55 3.44
CA GLY A 38 -12.66 0.20 2.97
C GLY A 38 -13.80 -0.53 2.27
N GLY A 39 -14.84 0.19 1.84
CA GLY A 39 -16.00 -0.36 1.16
C GLY A 39 -17.03 0.70 0.73
N GLY A 40 -17.75 0.38 -0.34
CA GLY A 40 -18.87 1.14 -0.89
C GLY A 40 -19.12 0.75 -2.35
N SER A 41 -18.20 1.09 -3.26
CA SER A 41 -18.22 0.61 -4.65
C SER A 41 -17.02 -0.29 -4.99
N THR A 42 -17.12 -1.07 -6.06
CA THR A 42 -16.00 -1.90 -6.53
C THR A 42 -14.75 -1.06 -6.84
N SER A 43 -14.90 0.13 -7.43
CA SER A 43 -13.76 1.02 -7.71
C SER A 43 -13.14 1.59 -6.44
N GLU A 44 -13.93 1.91 -5.41
CA GLU A 44 -13.42 2.31 -4.08
C GLU A 44 -12.59 1.18 -3.44
N GLY A 45 -13.06 -0.07 -3.53
CA GLY A 45 -12.31 -1.23 -3.05
C GLY A 45 -10.99 -1.43 -3.81
N LEU A 46 -11.03 -1.36 -5.14
CA LEU A 46 -9.84 -1.53 -5.99
C LEU A 46 -8.82 -0.41 -5.80
N THR A 47 -9.26 0.85 -5.71
CA THR A 47 -8.38 2.00 -5.41
C THR A 47 -7.72 1.84 -4.04
N GLN A 48 -8.47 1.44 -3.00
CA GLN A 48 -7.90 1.10 -1.70
C GLN A 48 -6.87 -0.04 -1.81
N GLY A 49 -7.19 -1.08 -2.59
CA GLY A 49 -6.30 -2.22 -2.84
C GLY A 49 -4.96 -1.80 -3.44
N PHE A 50 -4.98 -0.94 -4.46
CA PHE A 50 -3.77 -0.43 -5.10
C PHE A 50 -3.00 0.56 -4.24
N VAL A 51 -3.68 1.40 -3.45
CA VAL A 51 -2.99 2.33 -2.56
C VAL A 51 -2.32 1.58 -1.40
N THR A 52 -3.06 0.73 -0.70
CA THR A 52 -2.58 0.04 0.52
C THR A 52 -1.73 -1.20 0.23
N GLY A 53 -1.93 -1.82 -0.94
CA GLY A 53 -1.41 -3.14 -1.26
C GLY A 53 -2.18 -4.28 -0.59
N ASN A 54 -3.41 -4.06 -0.13
CA ASN A 54 -4.23 -5.11 0.48
C ASN A 54 -4.80 -6.05 -0.60
N LEU A 55 -4.28 -7.28 -0.66
CA LEU A 55 -4.68 -8.28 -1.65
C LEU A 55 -6.15 -8.72 -1.53
N LYS A 56 -6.78 -8.55 -0.37
CA LYS A 56 -8.18 -8.94 -0.14
C LYS A 56 -9.16 -8.12 -0.96
N GLN A 57 -8.77 -6.92 -1.38
CA GLN A 57 -9.62 -6.06 -2.21
C GLN A 57 -9.73 -6.52 -3.67
N PHE A 58 -8.86 -7.46 -4.09
CA PHE A 58 -8.86 -8.02 -5.43
C PHE A 58 -9.52 -9.40 -5.41
N SER A 59 -10.80 -9.46 -5.78
CA SER A 59 -11.61 -10.68 -5.74
C SER A 59 -12.54 -10.79 -6.95
N GLY A 60 -13.05 -12.01 -7.20
CA GLY A 60 -13.97 -12.29 -8.31
C GLY A 60 -13.35 -11.96 -9.66
N HIS A 61 -14.10 -11.25 -10.52
CA HIS A 61 -13.63 -10.83 -11.84
C HIS A 61 -12.39 -9.93 -11.83
N TYR A 62 -12.12 -9.26 -10.70
CA TYR A 62 -11.01 -8.31 -10.52
C TYR A 62 -9.89 -8.89 -9.65
N VAL A 63 -9.76 -10.23 -9.59
CA VAL A 63 -8.66 -10.88 -8.88
C VAL A 63 -7.30 -10.56 -9.52
N ARG A 64 -7.25 -10.47 -10.86
CA ARG A 64 -6.04 -10.10 -11.61
C ARG A 64 -5.82 -8.60 -11.59
N PHE A 65 -4.59 -8.16 -11.36
CA PHE A 65 -4.28 -6.73 -11.23
C PHE A 65 -4.57 -5.95 -12.51
N ASP A 66 -4.28 -6.50 -13.69
CA ASP A 66 -4.59 -5.82 -14.96
C ASP A 66 -6.10 -5.57 -15.11
N HIS A 67 -6.93 -6.55 -14.79
CA HIS A 67 -8.39 -6.41 -14.86
C HIS A 67 -8.90 -5.38 -13.84
N ALA A 68 -8.35 -5.41 -12.63
CA ALA A 68 -8.67 -4.43 -11.59
C ALA A 68 -8.26 -3.01 -11.99
N TRP A 69 -7.11 -2.85 -12.62
CA TRP A 69 -6.60 -1.56 -13.08
C TRP A 69 -7.47 -0.99 -14.22
N GLN A 70 -7.82 -1.84 -15.18
CA GLN A 70 -8.71 -1.48 -16.29
C GLN A 70 -10.11 -1.05 -15.83
N ARG A 71 -10.56 -1.54 -14.68
CA ARG A 71 -11.86 -1.15 -14.11
C ARG A 71 -11.90 0.28 -13.58
N LEU A 72 -10.75 0.84 -13.19
CA LEU A 72 -10.67 2.23 -12.74
C LEU A 72 -10.77 3.18 -13.93
N ASP A 73 -11.47 4.29 -13.76
CA ASP A 73 -11.44 5.40 -14.73
C ASP A 73 -10.09 6.13 -14.68
N ALA A 74 -9.82 6.96 -15.69
CA ALA A 74 -8.53 7.65 -15.84
C ALA A 74 -8.19 8.50 -14.61
N ASP A 75 -9.17 9.22 -14.07
CA ASP A 75 -8.96 10.11 -12.92
C ASP A 75 -8.66 9.30 -11.64
N GLN A 76 -9.33 8.16 -11.42
CA GLN A 76 -9.02 7.24 -10.32
C GLN A 76 -7.61 6.66 -10.45
N ARG A 77 -7.19 6.30 -11.67
CA ARG A 77 -5.82 5.80 -11.93
C ARG A 77 -4.79 6.87 -11.60
N GLN A 78 -5.01 8.10 -12.03
CA GLN A 78 -4.12 9.23 -11.73
C GLN A 78 -4.05 9.51 -10.23
N ALA A 79 -5.19 9.50 -9.53
CA ALA A 79 -5.25 9.68 -8.08
C ALA A 79 -4.50 8.55 -7.34
N VAL A 80 -4.68 7.29 -7.74
CA VAL A 80 -3.93 6.15 -7.19
C VAL A 80 -2.43 6.32 -7.42
N ILE A 81 -2.00 6.69 -8.62
CA ILE A 81 -0.59 6.94 -8.94
C ILE A 81 -0.06 8.08 -8.07
N ALA A 82 -0.76 9.20 -7.98
CA ALA A 82 -0.35 10.37 -7.21
C ALA A 82 -0.18 10.03 -5.72
N ILE A 83 -1.17 9.37 -5.11
CA ILE A 83 -1.09 8.95 -3.70
C ILE A 83 0.06 7.96 -3.53
N ARG A 84 0.24 7.01 -4.45
CA ARG A 84 1.34 6.05 -4.37
C ARG A 84 2.70 6.70 -4.50
N LYS A 85 2.83 7.73 -5.33
CA LYS A 85 4.04 8.55 -5.42
C LYS A 85 4.32 9.26 -4.09
N MET A 86 3.29 9.78 -3.41
CA MET A 86 3.44 10.42 -2.10
C MET A 86 3.72 9.44 -0.96
N CYS A 87 3.12 8.25 -1.01
CA CYS A 87 3.22 7.24 0.06
C CYS A 87 4.41 6.28 -0.11
N TRP A 88 5.24 6.41 -1.14
CA TRP A 88 6.34 5.47 -1.38
C TRP A 88 7.70 5.87 -0.78
N TYR A 89 8.26 4.88 -0.08
CA TYR A 89 9.64 4.66 0.29
C TYR A 89 10.48 4.20 -0.94
N GLY A 90 11.46 5.00 -1.41
CA GLY A 90 12.54 4.60 -2.35
C GLY A 90 12.49 5.17 -3.80
N ASP A 91 13.63 5.09 -4.52
CA ASP A 91 13.96 5.75 -5.81
C ASP A 91 13.18 5.33 -7.09
N GLU A 92 12.31 4.31 -7.03
CA GLU A 92 11.70 3.70 -8.24
C GLU A 92 10.40 4.36 -8.75
N VAL A 93 10.11 5.55 -8.22
CA VAL A 93 8.76 6.16 -8.27
C VAL A 93 8.64 7.26 -9.32
N ASN A 94 9.78 7.82 -9.77
CA ASN A 94 9.80 9.00 -10.64
C ASN A 94 9.27 8.71 -12.06
N ASP A 95 9.26 7.46 -12.51
CA ASP A 95 8.88 7.01 -13.86
C ASP A 95 7.59 6.17 -13.90
N VAL A 96 6.75 6.22 -12.85
CA VAL A 96 5.44 5.53 -12.84
C VAL A 96 4.45 6.27 -13.74
N THR A 97 3.90 5.55 -14.73
CA THR A 97 2.84 5.97 -15.66
C THR A 97 1.64 5.03 -15.57
N GLU A 98 0.53 5.36 -16.24
CA GLU A 98 -0.66 4.51 -16.25
C GLU A 98 -0.41 3.15 -16.93
N GLU A 99 0.45 3.11 -17.94
CA GLU A 99 0.78 1.90 -18.71
C GLU A 99 1.67 0.94 -17.93
N ASN A 100 2.59 1.46 -17.11
CA ASN A 100 3.56 0.65 -16.37
C ASN A 100 3.19 0.45 -14.89
N PHE A 101 2.11 1.08 -14.41
CA PHE A 101 1.71 1.06 -13.01
C PHE A 101 1.56 -0.36 -12.46
N VAL A 102 0.86 -1.25 -13.16
CA VAL A 102 0.60 -2.62 -12.66
C VAL A 102 1.90 -3.40 -12.49
N SER A 103 2.83 -3.30 -13.45
CA SER A 103 4.12 -4.01 -13.36
C SER A 103 4.95 -3.50 -12.19
N LYS A 104 5.00 -2.17 -12.00
CA LYS A 104 5.68 -1.53 -10.85
C LYS A 104 5.01 -1.88 -9.53
N PHE A 105 3.67 -1.92 -9.49
CA PHE A 105 2.91 -2.33 -8.32
C PHE A 105 3.22 -3.78 -7.92
N ILE A 106 3.31 -4.71 -8.88
CA ILE A 106 3.69 -6.10 -8.63
C ILE A 106 5.11 -6.18 -8.04
N THR A 107 6.08 -5.48 -8.64
CA THR A 107 7.47 -5.44 -8.16
C THR A 107 7.54 -4.94 -6.72
N TRP A 108 6.87 -3.82 -6.43
CA TRP A 108 6.77 -3.32 -5.07
C TRP A 108 6.11 -4.33 -4.13
N LYS A 109 4.99 -4.94 -4.53
CA LYS A 109 4.24 -5.83 -3.64
C LYS A 109 5.05 -7.07 -3.31
N ARG A 110 5.80 -7.61 -4.28
CA ARG A 110 6.76 -8.70 -4.05
C ARG A 110 7.79 -8.33 -2.99
N ARG A 111 8.41 -7.15 -3.10
CA ARG A 111 9.38 -6.65 -2.12
C ARG A 111 8.77 -6.46 -0.75
N LYS A 112 7.60 -5.81 -0.66
CA LYS A 112 6.89 -5.61 0.60
C LYS A 112 6.55 -6.92 1.30
N LEU A 113 6.00 -7.90 0.58
CA LEU A 113 5.73 -9.24 1.12
C LEU A 113 7.01 -9.96 1.56
N PHE A 114 8.11 -9.78 0.83
CA PHE A 114 9.41 -10.33 1.21
C PHE A 114 9.88 -9.77 2.55
N PHE A 115 9.90 -8.44 2.69
CA PHE A 115 10.27 -7.77 3.94
C PHE A 115 9.38 -8.19 5.11
N GLU A 116 8.05 -8.20 4.93
CA GLU A 116 7.10 -8.65 5.96
C GLU A 116 7.39 -10.08 6.45
N LYS A 117 7.71 -10.99 5.52
CA LYS A 117 8.02 -12.40 5.83
C LYS A 117 9.39 -12.57 6.49
N VAL A 118 10.39 -11.80 6.06
CA VAL A 118 11.73 -11.77 6.68
C VAL A 118 11.62 -11.28 8.12
N GLN A 119 10.91 -10.18 8.34
CA GLN A 119 10.65 -9.65 9.68
C GLN A 119 9.91 -10.70 10.54
N SER A 120 8.85 -11.31 10.02
CA SER A 120 8.12 -12.38 10.72
C SER A 120 8.99 -13.62 11.02
N PHE A 121 10.02 -13.90 10.22
CA PHE A 121 10.99 -14.95 10.50
C PHE A 121 11.86 -14.55 11.71
N TRP A 122 12.43 -13.35 11.68
CA TRP A 122 13.27 -12.84 12.76
C TRP A 122 12.50 -12.67 14.07
N ASP A 123 11.27 -12.17 14.04
CA ASP A 123 10.43 -12.02 15.24
C ASP A 123 10.16 -13.36 15.91
N ARG A 124 9.89 -14.41 15.13
CA ARG A 124 9.73 -15.77 15.63
C ARG A 124 11.02 -16.37 16.19
N LEU A 125 12.16 -16.01 15.61
CA LEU A 125 13.47 -16.49 16.07
C LEU A 125 13.85 -15.82 17.41
N ARG A 126 13.74 -14.49 17.48
CA ARG A 126 13.99 -13.68 18.69
C ARG A 126 13.07 -14.08 19.84
N GLY A 127 11.80 -14.36 19.57
CA GLY A 127 10.83 -14.77 20.59
C GLY A 127 11.00 -16.20 21.12
N LYS A 128 11.79 -17.07 20.45
CA LYS A 128 11.94 -18.48 20.86
C LYS A 128 13.24 -18.77 21.59
N ARG A 129 14.35 -18.10 21.27
CA ARG A 129 15.66 -18.29 21.92
C ARG A 129 16.50 -17.02 21.83
N PRO A 130 16.83 -16.35 22.96
CA PRO A 130 17.68 -15.15 22.96
C PRO A 130 19.04 -15.38 22.30
N ASN A 131 19.60 -16.60 22.40
CA ASN A 131 20.94 -16.95 21.95
C ASN A 131 21.00 -17.53 20.52
N HIS A 132 19.90 -17.59 19.77
CA HIS A 132 19.94 -18.11 18.38
C HIS A 132 20.37 -17.09 17.33
N ILE A 133 20.50 -15.82 17.72
CA ILE A 133 21.05 -14.77 16.86
C ILE A 133 22.55 -15.01 16.62
N GLU A 134 23.25 -15.69 17.55
CA GLU A 134 24.68 -16.03 17.43
C GLU A 134 25.02 -17.00 16.29
N TYR A 135 24.04 -17.70 15.70
CA TYR A 135 24.26 -18.66 14.61
C TYR A 135 24.09 -18.06 13.21
N TYR A 136 23.64 -16.80 13.10
CA TYR A 136 23.45 -16.11 11.84
C TYR A 136 24.40 -14.92 11.79
N GLU A 137 25.61 -15.15 11.32
CA GLU A 137 26.57 -14.08 11.05
C GLU A 137 25.91 -13.06 10.11
N ASN A 138 25.85 -11.79 10.54
CA ASN A 138 25.42 -10.61 9.76
C ASN A 138 23.90 -10.37 9.54
N ASP A 139 23.00 -10.92 10.37
CA ASP A 139 21.54 -10.78 10.15
C ASP A 139 21.08 -11.28 8.75
N GLU A 140 21.88 -12.13 8.11
CA GLU A 140 21.58 -12.64 6.77
C GLU A 140 20.52 -13.74 6.82
N LEU A 141 19.52 -13.62 5.94
CA LEU A 141 18.47 -14.62 5.82
C LEU A 141 19.05 -15.93 5.24
N PRO A 142 18.87 -17.08 5.92
CA PRO A 142 19.40 -18.35 5.43
C PRO A 142 18.90 -18.71 4.03
N PRO A 143 19.73 -19.25 3.12
CA PRO A 143 19.32 -19.54 1.74
C PRO A 143 18.06 -20.41 1.62
N LYS A 144 17.93 -21.43 2.49
CA LYS A 144 16.74 -22.29 2.55
C LYS A 144 15.48 -21.52 2.97
N GLU A 145 15.59 -20.60 3.91
CA GLU A 145 14.47 -19.77 4.35
C GLU A 145 14.10 -18.71 3.31
N ARG A 146 15.10 -18.13 2.64
CA ARG A 146 14.90 -17.26 1.48
C ARG A 146 14.07 -17.93 0.39
N GLN A 147 14.42 -19.14 -0.01
CA GLN A 147 13.68 -19.91 -1.02
C GLN A 147 12.22 -20.20 -0.58
N LYS A 148 12.00 -20.53 0.70
CA LYS A 148 10.64 -20.73 1.25
C LYS A 148 9.82 -19.44 1.20
N ILE A 149 10.42 -18.31 1.56
CA ILE A 149 9.77 -17.00 1.50
C ILE A 149 9.41 -16.65 0.05
N GLU A 150 10.34 -16.79 -0.89
CA GLU A 150 10.12 -16.53 -2.32
C GLU A 150 9.00 -17.42 -2.89
N ALA A 151 8.99 -18.72 -2.57
CA ALA A 151 7.92 -19.63 -2.95
C ALA A 151 6.56 -19.23 -2.35
N SER A 152 6.53 -18.81 -1.08
CA SER A 152 5.31 -18.32 -0.42
C SER A 152 4.77 -17.04 -1.07
N ILE A 153 5.65 -16.13 -1.50
CA ILE A 153 5.26 -14.90 -2.20
C ILE A 153 4.70 -15.24 -3.57
N LYS A 154 5.39 -16.11 -4.32
CA LYS A 154 4.93 -16.60 -5.63
C LYS A 154 3.51 -17.18 -5.52
N LYS A 155 3.26 -18.02 -4.50
CA LYS A 155 1.94 -18.58 -4.22
C LYS A 155 0.90 -17.51 -3.83
N SER A 156 1.29 -16.50 -3.06
CA SER A 156 0.37 -15.44 -2.62
C SER A 156 -0.06 -14.54 -3.78
N LEU A 157 0.81 -14.32 -4.76
CA LEU A 157 0.54 -13.46 -5.90
C LEU A 157 0.03 -14.21 -7.13
N SER A 158 0.13 -15.54 -7.21
CA SER A 158 -0.13 -16.31 -8.45
C SER A 158 -1.50 -16.06 -9.06
N LYS A 159 -2.53 -15.83 -8.24
CA LYS A 159 -3.90 -15.56 -8.71
C LYS A 159 -4.13 -14.10 -9.16
N HIS A 160 -3.20 -13.21 -8.84
CA HIS A 160 -3.29 -11.78 -9.11
C HIS A 160 -2.49 -11.35 -10.35
N LEU A 161 -1.62 -12.23 -10.85
CA LEU A 161 -0.84 -12.02 -12.08
C LEU A 161 -1.65 -12.39 -13.33
#